data_AF-A0A3D4ICU7-F1
#
_entry.id   AF-A0A3D4ICU7-F1
#
_cell.length_a   1.000
_cell.length_b   1.000
_cell.length_c   1.000
_cell.angle_alpha   90.00
_cell.angle_beta   90.00
_cell.angle_gamma   90.00
#
_symmetry.space_group_name_H-M   'P 1'
#
loop_
_entity.id
_entity.type
_entity.pdbx_description
1 polymer ?
#
loop_
_entity_poly.entity_id
_entity_poly.type
_entity_poly.pdbx_seq_one_letter_code
_entity_poly.pdbx_strand_id
1 'polypeptide(L)'
;MGVDEKSFCWAEEGVTTYNENDGYNAFFPKENAWDPKINGYFRIAGTGNEIEIGRHTDNYPITSPARGIAAYDKPATLLRALGGVIGHEKVIGALREYANRWAFKYPYDQDFFNTFEDVLGKDMDWFWTSGWFTTWTLDHGVQSVTQKGKKTTIVIEDNGNFPMMTLVEVTYTNGQKETLTLPVTDWLKGSRTSKLEVSKGVVQKVEIDPQQTSMDLNRANNVWTKK
;
A
#
# COMPACT_ATOMS: atom_id res chain seq x y z
N MET A 1 -0.11 -5.41 -24.97
CA MET A 1 -0.97 -4.22 -25.17
C MET A 1 -0.06 -3.11 -25.67
N GLY A 2 -0.56 -2.15 -26.46
CA GLY A 2 0.25 -0.98 -26.81
C GLY A 2 0.02 0.08 -25.75
N VAL A 3 1.04 0.53 -25.03
CA VAL A 3 0.90 1.63 -24.08
C VAL A 3 1.34 2.91 -24.78
N ASP A 4 0.60 4.01 -24.59
CA ASP A 4 1.12 5.34 -24.93
C ASP A 4 2.17 5.74 -23.88
N GLU A 5 3.39 5.22 -24.04
CA GLU A 5 4.50 5.40 -23.09
C GLU A 5 4.87 6.88 -22.88
N LYS A 6 4.64 7.73 -23.89
CA LYS A 6 4.86 9.19 -23.77
C LYS A 6 3.89 9.85 -22.80
N SER A 7 2.68 9.30 -22.70
CA SER A 7 1.69 9.78 -21.74
C SER A 7 1.81 9.03 -20.40
N PHE A 8 2.00 7.71 -20.43
CA PHE A 8 1.85 6.81 -19.27
C PHE A 8 2.96 5.74 -19.16
N CYS A 9 4.23 6.16 -18.99
CA CYS A 9 5.36 5.22 -18.91
C CYS A 9 5.24 4.18 -17.77
N TRP A 10 4.52 4.50 -16.70
CA TRP A 10 4.29 3.60 -15.58
C TRP A 10 3.53 2.33 -15.96
N ALA A 11 2.65 2.39 -16.96
CA ALA A 11 1.74 1.28 -17.25
C ALA A 11 2.47 0.07 -17.84
N GLU A 12 3.58 0.29 -18.53
CA GLU A 12 4.51 -0.78 -18.91
C GLU A 12 5.47 -1.08 -17.75
N GLU A 13 6.16 -0.07 -17.24
CA GLU A 13 7.31 -0.26 -16.37
C GLU A 13 6.95 -0.72 -14.95
N GLY A 14 5.91 -0.12 -14.38
CA GLY A 14 5.38 -0.46 -13.07
C GLY A 14 4.73 -1.85 -13.01
N VAL A 15 3.95 -2.19 -14.03
CA VAL A 15 3.30 -3.52 -14.14
C VAL A 15 4.35 -4.59 -14.40
N THR A 16 5.35 -4.32 -15.25
CA THR A 16 6.47 -5.24 -15.49
C THR A 16 7.28 -5.44 -14.22
N THR A 17 7.67 -4.36 -13.54
CA THR A 17 8.39 -4.42 -12.25
C THR A 17 7.63 -5.24 -11.20
N TYR A 18 6.30 -5.09 -11.12
CA TYR A 18 5.47 -5.90 -10.23
C TYR A 18 5.56 -7.39 -10.58
N ASN A 19 5.32 -7.74 -11.84
CA ASN A 19 5.32 -9.14 -12.30
C ASN A 19 6.71 -9.79 -12.19
N GLU A 20 7.77 -9.05 -12.49
CA GLU A 20 9.16 -9.51 -12.37
C GLU A 20 9.48 -9.86 -10.92
N ASN A 21 9.19 -8.97 -9.97
CA ASN A 21 9.46 -9.21 -8.56
C ASN A 21 8.62 -10.35 -7.99
N ASP A 22 7.34 -10.43 -8.39
CA ASP A 22 6.44 -11.49 -7.96
C ASP A 22 6.93 -12.87 -8.46
N GLY A 23 7.25 -12.96 -9.75
CA GLY A 23 7.81 -14.15 -10.37
C GLY A 23 9.18 -14.54 -9.81
N TYR A 24 10.06 -13.55 -9.57
CA TYR A 24 11.38 -13.77 -8.99
C TYR A 24 11.28 -14.39 -7.60
N ASN A 25 10.45 -13.82 -6.71
CA ASN A 25 10.28 -14.38 -5.37
C ASN A 25 9.63 -15.77 -5.38
N ALA A 26 8.73 -16.05 -6.32
CA ALA A 26 8.16 -17.38 -6.49
C ALA A 26 9.22 -18.43 -6.88
N PHE A 27 10.21 -18.03 -7.69
CA PHE A 27 11.29 -18.90 -8.14
C PHE A 27 12.47 -18.97 -7.13
N PHE A 28 12.76 -17.87 -6.43
CA PHE A 28 13.85 -17.70 -5.48
C PHE A 28 13.32 -17.29 -4.09
N PRO A 29 12.64 -18.18 -3.35
CA PRO A 29 11.91 -17.84 -2.11
C PRO A 29 12.79 -17.42 -0.93
N LYS A 30 14.12 -17.55 -1.05
CA LYS A 30 15.09 -17.09 -0.03
C LYS A 30 15.58 -15.67 -0.28
N GLU A 31 15.26 -15.11 -1.43
CA GLU A 31 15.61 -13.74 -1.81
C GLU A 31 14.37 -12.84 -1.70
N ASN A 32 14.61 -11.54 -1.62
CA ASN A 32 13.55 -10.56 -1.54
C ASN A 32 13.72 -9.51 -2.64
N ALA A 33 13.13 -9.77 -3.79
CA ALA A 33 13.12 -8.84 -4.93
C ALA A 33 12.37 -7.53 -4.64
N TRP A 34 11.52 -7.49 -3.60
CA TRP A 34 10.74 -6.31 -3.26
C TRP A 34 11.53 -5.26 -2.49
N ASP A 35 12.50 -5.67 -1.65
CA ASP A 35 13.23 -4.73 -0.78
C ASP A 35 13.90 -3.59 -1.56
N PRO A 36 14.60 -3.83 -2.70
CA PRO A 36 15.18 -2.74 -3.47
C PRO A 36 14.15 -1.72 -3.96
N LYS A 37 12.98 -2.18 -4.41
CA LYS A 37 11.91 -1.33 -4.95
C LYS A 37 11.18 -0.55 -3.87
N ILE A 38 10.82 -1.22 -2.78
CA ILE A 38 10.18 -0.59 -1.63
C ILE A 38 11.11 0.46 -1.02
N ASN A 39 12.38 0.13 -0.81
CA ASN A 39 13.37 1.07 -0.26
C ASN A 39 13.66 2.23 -1.23
N GLY A 40 13.66 1.97 -2.54
CA GLY A 40 13.77 3.00 -3.58
C GLY A 40 12.66 4.03 -3.47
N TYR A 41 11.41 3.55 -3.36
CA TYR A 41 10.23 4.39 -3.11
C TYR A 41 10.34 5.16 -1.78
N PHE A 42 10.54 4.48 -0.65
CA PHE A 42 10.61 5.11 0.68
C PHE A 42 11.68 6.19 0.77
N ARG A 43 12.84 5.98 0.14
CA ARG A 43 13.91 6.99 0.10
C ARG A 43 13.47 8.29 -0.57
N ILE A 44 12.68 8.24 -1.64
CA ILE A 44 12.22 9.45 -2.33
C ILE A 44 10.99 10.05 -1.63
N ALA A 45 10.01 9.22 -1.26
CA ALA A 45 8.82 9.66 -0.53
C ALA A 45 9.18 10.40 0.77
N GLY A 46 10.17 9.90 1.53
CA GLY A 46 10.67 10.53 2.75
C GLY A 46 11.40 11.86 2.56
N THR A 47 11.69 12.28 1.33
CA THR A 47 12.33 13.57 1.03
C THR A 47 11.34 14.66 0.60
N GLY A 48 10.08 14.29 0.32
CA GLY A 48 9.09 15.21 -0.26
C GLY A 48 9.35 15.56 -1.74
N ASN A 49 10.34 14.95 -2.39
CA ASN A 49 10.67 15.18 -3.81
C ASN A 49 10.00 14.18 -4.76
N GLU A 50 8.94 13.51 -4.29
CA GLU A 50 8.18 12.56 -5.09
C GLU A 50 7.44 13.25 -6.25
N ILE A 51 7.09 12.47 -7.27
CA ILE A 51 6.29 12.90 -8.42
C ILE A 51 5.10 11.96 -8.54
N GLU A 52 3.96 12.50 -8.97
CA GLU A 52 2.74 11.73 -9.22
C GLU A 52 2.95 10.76 -10.39
N ILE A 53 2.38 9.56 -10.30
CA ILE A 53 2.46 8.53 -11.36
C ILE A 53 1.67 8.97 -12.60
N GLY A 54 0.48 9.54 -12.39
CA GLY A 54 -0.42 9.94 -13.46
C GLY A 54 -0.03 11.24 -14.17
N ARG A 55 1.19 11.75 -13.94
CA ARG A 55 1.69 12.94 -14.64
C ARG A 55 2.21 12.52 -16.01
N HIS A 56 1.91 13.32 -17.04
CA HIS A 56 2.41 13.08 -18.40
C HIS A 56 3.94 12.92 -18.41
N THR A 57 4.46 11.92 -19.13
CA THR A 57 5.86 11.49 -18.98
C THR A 57 6.86 12.59 -19.38
N ASP A 58 6.55 13.39 -20.40
CA ASP A 58 7.37 14.56 -20.78
C ASP A 58 7.51 15.62 -19.66
N ASN A 59 6.59 15.63 -18.69
CA ASN A 59 6.63 16.55 -17.54
C ASN A 59 7.38 15.97 -16.33
N TYR A 60 7.98 14.78 -16.47
CA TYR A 60 8.86 14.24 -15.43
C TYR A 60 10.19 15.02 -15.45
N PRO A 61 10.64 15.60 -14.32
CA PRO A 61 11.91 16.29 -14.25
C PRO A 61 13.07 15.33 -14.55
N ILE A 62 13.73 15.58 -15.70
CA ILE A 62 14.80 14.73 -16.24
C ILE A 62 16.00 14.62 -15.28
N THR A 63 16.21 15.63 -14.44
CA THR A 63 17.33 15.71 -13.50
C THR A 63 17.08 15.02 -12.16
N SER A 64 15.88 14.43 -11.95
CA SER A 64 15.50 13.85 -10.67
C SER A 64 15.41 12.32 -10.73
N PRO A 65 15.99 11.59 -9.75
CA PRO A 65 15.77 10.15 -9.63
C PRO A 65 14.30 9.79 -9.36
N ALA A 66 13.48 10.76 -8.94
CA ALA A 66 12.05 10.57 -8.70
C ALA A 66 11.28 10.15 -9.97
N ARG A 67 11.79 10.45 -11.18
CA ARG A 67 11.24 9.93 -12.44
C ARG A 67 11.23 8.40 -12.46
N GLY A 68 12.36 7.77 -12.10
CA GLY A 68 12.46 6.32 -12.05
C GLY A 68 11.56 5.75 -10.95
N ILE A 69 11.42 6.44 -9.82
CA ILE A 69 10.49 6.00 -8.78
C ILE A 69 9.03 6.05 -9.24
N ALA A 70 8.62 7.13 -9.91
CA ALA A 70 7.24 7.29 -10.40
C ALA A 70 6.89 6.32 -11.53
N ALA A 71 7.86 5.94 -12.37
CA ALA A 71 7.65 5.00 -13.47
C ALA A 71 7.71 3.52 -13.06
N TYR A 72 8.58 3.15 -12.09
CA TYR A 72 8.87 1.75 -11.77
C TYR A 72 8.50 1.39 -10.32
N ASP A 73 9.22 1.98 -9.36
CA ASP A 73 9.24 1.50 -7.98
C ASP A 73 7.91 1.77 -7.25
N LYS A 74 7.35 2.98 -7.38
CA LYS A 74 6.10 3.37 -6.71
C LYS A 74 4.88 2.60 -7.25
N PRO A 75 4.62 2.52 -8.57
CA PRO A 75 3.49 1.72 -9.08
C PRO A 75 3.57 0.25 -8.67
N ALA A 76 4.76 -0.37 -8.72
CA ALA A 76 4.93 -1.75 -8.30
C ALA A 76 4.69 -1.94 -6.80
N THR A 77 5.17 -1.00 -5.97
CA THR A 77 4.97 -1.00 -4.51
C THR A 77 3.49 -0.79 -4.16
N LEU A 78 2.77 0.05 -4.92
CA LEU A 78 1.32 0.22 -4.82
C LEU A 78 0.57 -1.06 -5.15
N LEU A 79 0.88 -1.75 -6.25
CA LEU A 79 0.23 -3.02 -6.60
C LEU A 79 0.49 -4.12 -5.57
N ARG A 80 1.69 -4.14 -4.95
CA ARG A 80 1.98 -5.01 -3.81
C ARG A 80 1.10 -4.67 -2.60
N ALA A 81 0.99 -3.37 -2.28
CA ALA A 81 0.17 -2.92 -1.16
C ALA A 81 -1.33 -3.16 -1.37
N LEU A 82 -1.80 -3.04 -2.61
CA LEU A 82 -3.13 -3.46 -3.01
C LEU A 82 -3.35 -4.95 -2.72
N GLY A 83 -2.34 -5.80 -2.96
CA GLY A 83 -2.36 -7.21 -2.55
C GLY A 83 -2.61 -7.42 -1.05
N GLY A 84 -2.12 -6.52 -0.19
CA GLY A 84 -2.44 -6.51 1.25
C GLY A 84 -3.89 -6.13 1.57
N VAL A 85 -4.56 -5.38 0.69
CA VAL A 85 -5.96 -4.94 0.85
C VAL A 85 -6.95 -5.97 0.32
N ILE A 86 -6.73 -6.43 -0.92
CA ILE A 86 -7.70 -7.26 -1.64
C ILE A 86 -7.30 -8.73 -1.74
N GLY A 87 -6.04 -9.06 -1.42
CA GLY A 87 -5.42 -10.37 -1.63
C GLY A 87 -4.65 -10.43 -2.95
N HIS A 88 -3.46 -11.03 -2.92
CA HIS A 88 -2.57 -11.18 -4.08
C HIS A 88 -3.25 -11.83 -5.30
N GLU A 89 -3.97 -12.93 -5.10
CA GLU A 89 -4.68 -13.63 -6.18
C GLU A 89 -5.69 -12.73 -6.92
N LYS A 90 -6.31 -11.77 -6.23
CA LYS A 90 -7.24 -10.82 -6.87
C LYS A 90 -6.50 -9.77 -7.69
N VAL A 91 -5.32 -9.34 -7.25
CA VAL A 91 -4.44 -8.47 -8.05
C VAL A 91 -4.05 -9.19 -9.34
N ILE A 92 -3.59 -10.44 -9.24
CA ILE A 92 -3.23 -11.25 -10.42
C ILE A 92 -4.42 -11.47 -11.34
N GLY A 93 -5.60 -11.78 -10.79
CA GLY A 93 -6.84 -11.93 -11.55
C GLY A 93 -7.22 -10.66 -12.32
N ALA A 94 -7.15 -9.50 -11.66
CA ALA A 94 -7.44 -8.20 -12.29
C ALA A 94 -6.43 -7.83 -13.37
N LEU A 95 -5.13 -8.10 -13.15
CA LEU A 95 -4.08 -7.88 -14.16
C LEU A 95 -4.30 -8.76 -15.40
N ARG A 96 -4.69 -10.02 -15.23
CA ARG A 96 -5.03 -10.92 -16.35
C ARG A 96 -6.23 -10.39 -17.13
N GLU A 97 -7.27 -9.96 -16.43
CA GLU A 97 -8.46 -9.40 -17.09
C GLU A 97 -8.14 -8.10 -17.84
N TYR A 98 -7.32 -7.22 -17.26
CA TYR A 98 -6.82 -6.02 -17.93
C TYR A 98 -6.06 -6.37 -19.22
N ALA A 99 -5.13 -7.32 -19.15
CA ALA A 99 -4.40 -7.81 -20.31
C ALA A 99 -5.33 -8.35 -21.41
N ASN A 100 -6.39 -9.07 -21.03
CA ASN A 100 -7.38 -9.62 -21.96
C ASN A 100 -8.22 -8.51 -22.63
N ARG A 101 -8.77 -7.58 -21.85
CA ARG A 101 -9.65 -6.51 -22.35
C ARG A 101 -8.96 -5.58 -23.33
N TRP A 102 -7.69 -5.31 -23.07
CA TRP A 102 -6.90 -4.29 -23.75
C TRP A 102 -5.83 -4.88 -24.67
N ALA A 103 -5.89 -6.19 -24.93
CA ALA A 103 -5.10 -6.84 -25.96
C ALA A 103 -5.23 -6.10 -27.30
N PHE A 104 -4.09 -5.70 -27.87
CA PHE A 104 -3.98 -4.95 -29.13
C PHE A 104 -4.66 -3.56 -29.13
N LYS A 105 -4.91 -2.97 -27.96
CA LYS A 105 -5.46 -1.61 -27.79
C LYS A 105 -4.47 -0.69 -27.05
N TYR A 106 -4.87 0.57 -26.89
CA TYR A 106 -4.15 1.65 -26.20
C TYR A 106 -4.97 2.18 -25.01
N PRO A 107 -4.88 1.53 -23.83
CA PRO A 107 -5.61 1.95 -22.64
C PRO A 107 -5.03 3.22 -22.01
N TYR A 108 -5.90 3.99 -21.34
CA TYR A 108 -5.56 5.07 -20.42
C TYR A 108 -5.50 4.56 -18.97
N ASP A 109 -5.00 5.38 -18.05
CA ASP A 109 -4.97 5.05 -16.61
C ASP A 109 -6.34 4.61 -16.08
N GLN A 110 -7.42 5.28 -16.50
CA GLN A 110 -8.78 4.96 -16.08
C GLN A 110 -9.22 3.57 -16.53
N ASP A 111 -8.74 3.09 -17.68
CA ASP A 111 -9.06 1.75 -18.17
C ASP A 111 -8.47 0.66 -17.27
N PHE A 112 -7.29 0.92 -16.69
CA PHE A 112 -6.68 0.07 -15.68
C PHE A 112 -7.51 0.05 -14.39
N PHE A 113 -7.83 1.23 -13.83
CA PHE A 113 -8.61 1.35 -12.59
C PHE A 113 -9.99 0.72 -12.75
N ASN A 114 -10.71 1.06 -13.81
CA ASN A 114 -12.05 0.53 -14.11
C ASN A 114 -12.03 -1.00 -14.26
N THR A 115 -10.96 -1.57 -14.85
CA THR A 115 -10.85 -3.02 -14.94
C THR A 115 -10.69 -3.68 -13.58
N PHE A 116 -9.86 -3.11 -12.71
CA PHE A 116 -9.71 -3.61 -11.34
C PHE A 116 -11.01 -3.52 -10.55
N GLU A 117 -11.68 -2.38 -10.59
CA GLU A 117 -12.93 -2.17 -9.84
C GLU A 117 -14.06 -3.08 -10.31
N ASP A 118 -14.18 -3.28 -11.63
CA ASP A 118 -15.16 -4.20 -12.21
C ASP A 118 -14.90 -5.66 -11.79
N VAL A 119 -13.63 -6.11 -11.80
CA VAL A 119 -13.25 -7.46 -11.32
C VAL A 119 -13.53 -7.62 -9.83
N LEU A 120 -13.31 -6.57 -9.03
CA LEU A 120 -13.47 -6.61 -7.59
C LEU A 120 -14.93 -6.41 -7.15
N GLY A 121 -15.77 -5.82 -8.00
CA GLY A 121 -17.11 -5.35 -7.66
C GLY A 121 -17.09 -4.30 -6.56
N LYS A 122 -16.04 -3.48 -6.50
CA LYS A 122 -15.80 -2.49 -5.42
C LYS A 122 -15.14 -1.23 -5.97
N ASP A 123 -15.62 -0.11 -5.46
CA ASP A 123 -14.99 1.19 -5.61
C ASP A 123 -13.64 1.23 -4.88
N MET A 124 -12.60 1.58 -5.63
CA MET A 124 -11.22 1.69 -5.16
C MET A 124 -10.64 3.08 -5.51
N ASP A 125 -11.50 4.05 -5.84
CA ASP A 125 -11.12 5.41 -6.24
C ASP A 125 -10.21 6.08 -5.23
N TRP A 126 -10.43 5.82 -3.93
CA TRP A 126 -9.57 6.33 -2.86
C TRP A 126 -8.13 5.83 -2.99
N PHE A 127 -7.93 4.57 -3.39
CA PHE A 127 -6.61 3.95 -3.53
C PHE A 127 -5.91 4.47 -4.79
N TRP A 128 -6.63 4.49 -5.92
CA TRP A 128 -6.10 4.98 -7.19
C TRP A 128 -5.78 6.45 -7.11
N THR A 129 -6.70 7.27 -6.60
CA THR A 129 -6.53 8.72 -6.56
C THR A 129 -5.33 9.09 -5.68
N SER A 130 -5.26 8.55 -4.46
CA SER A 130 -4.14 8.83 -3.56
C SER A 130 -2.82 8.27 -4.08
N GLY A 131 -2.81 7.06 -4.65
CA GLY A 131 -1.58 6.45 -5.15
C GLY A 131 -1.04 7.03 -6.45
N TRP A 132 -1.92 7.30 -7.42
CA TRP A 132 -1.51 7.71 -8.77
C TRP A 132 -1.38 9.21 -8.93
N PHE A 133 -2.31 9.98 -8.37
CA PHE A 133 -2.44 11.41 -8.67
C PHE A 133 -2.00 12.33 -7.54
N THR A 134 -1.42 11.76 -6.48
CA THR A 134 -0.83 12.54 -5.38
C THR A 134 0.54 11.98 -5.00
N THR A 135 1.25 12.73 -4.17
CA THR A 135 2.46 12.33 -3.45
C THR A 135 2.17 12.06 -1.98
N TRP A 136 0.92 11.74 -1.64
CA TRP A 136 0.53 11.42 -0.28
C TRP A 136 1.18 10.13 0.19
N THR A 137 1.73 10.17 1.39
CA THR A 137 2.37 9.03 2.04
C THR A 137 1.45 8.41 3.08
N LEU A 138 1.65 7.11 3.33
CA LEU A 138 1.03 6.36 4.41
C LEU A 138 1.94 6.40 5.64
N ASP A 139 1.40 6.75 6.80
CA ASP A 139 2.10 6.70 8.10
C ASP A 139 1.05 6.44 9.19
N HIS A 140 0.85 5.16 9.55
CA HIS A 140 -0.03 4.78 10.64
C HIS A 140 0.78 4.42 11.88
N GLY A 141 0.55 5.13 12.98
CA GLY A 141 1.25 4.93 14.25
C GLY A 141 0.35 4.38 15.36
N VAL A 142 0.94 3.63 16.29
CA VAL A 142 0.27 3.30 17.56
C VAL A 142 0.39 4.49 18.51
N GLN A 143 -0.63 5.33 18.55
CA GLN A 143 -0.65 6.53 19.40
C GLN A 143 -0.72 6.19 20.89
N SER A 144 -1.62 5.27 21.28
CA SER A 144 -1.74 4.88 22.69
C SER A 144 -2.38 3.51 22.88
N VAL A 145 -2.03 2.87 23.99
CA VAL A 145 -2.63 1.60 24.45
C VAL A 145 -2.99 1.75 25.91
N THR A 146 -4.30 1.79 26.20
CA THR A 146 -4.82 2.01 27.56
C THR A 146 -5.67 0.83 28.00
N GLN A 147 -5.28 0.18 29.10
CA GLN A 147 -6.05 -0.90 29.68
C GLN A 147 -6.92 -0.41 30.85
N LYS A 148 -8.22 -0.76 30.82
CA LYS A 148 -9.19 -0.56 31.90
C LYS A 148 -9.85 -1.90 32.21
N GLY A 149 -9.41 -2.55 33.29
CA GLY A 149 -9.85 -3.90 33.64
C GLY A 149 -9.48 -4.92 32.56
N LYS A 150 -10.47 -5.65 32.03
CA LYS A 150 -10.27 -6.61 30.93
C LYS A 150 -10.26 -5.98 29.54
N LYS A 151 -10.63 -4.70 29.42
CA LYS A 151 -10.76 -4.01 28.13
C LYS A 151 -9.51 -3.17 27.88
N THR A 152 -8.92 -3.29 26.70
CA THR A 152 -7.83 -2.43 26.24
C THR A 152 -8.31 -1.65 25.02
N THR A 153 -8.13 -0.33 25.08
CA THR A 153 -8.36 0.56 23.95
C THR A 153 -7.02 0.89 23.32
N ILE A 154 -6.90 0.61 22.02
CA ILE A 154 -5.75 0.92 21.19
C ILE A 154 -6.16 2.07 20.28
N VAL A 155 -5.40 3.16 20.31
CA VAL A 155 -5.61 4.30 19.42
C VAL A 155 -4.53 4.28 18.35
N ILE A 156 -4.96 4.21 17.10
CA ILE A 156 -4.12 4.32 15.92
C ILE A 156 -4.27 5.74 15.40
N GLU A 157 -3.16 6.38 15.05
CA GLU A 157 -3.13 7.68 14.39
C GLU A 157 -2.69 7.55 12.94
N ASP A 158 -3.19 8.45 12.10
CA ASP A 158 -2.71 8.67 10.74
C ASP A 158 -1.92 9.98 10.72
N ASN A 159 -0.62 9.88 10.49
CA ASN A 159 0.31 11.00 10.33
C ASN A 159 0.58 11.32 8.85
N GLY A 160 0.12 10.47 7.95
CA GLY A 160 0.21 10.64 6.50
C GLY A 160 -1.00 11.37 5.93
N ASN A 161 -1.22 11.15 4.64
CA ASN A 161 -2.46 11.54 3.95
C ASN A 161 -3.00 10.42 3.06
N PHE A 162 -2.23 9.37 2.78
CA PHE A 162 -2.69 8.23 1.99
C PHE A 162 -3.66 7.38 2.84
N PRO A 163 -4.97 7.36 2.54
CA PRO A 163 -5.91 6.58 3.33
C PRO A 163 -5.69 5.09 3.03
N MET A 164 -5.58 4.27 4.07
CA MET A 164 -5.41 2.82 3.92
C MET A 164 -6.12 2.07 5.05
N MET A 165 -6.59 0.85 4.82
CA MET A 165 -6.99 0.00 5.95
C MET A 165 -5.78 -0.33 6.82
N THR A 166 -5.97 -0.46 8.13
CA THR A 166 -4.87 -0.73 9.06
C THR A 166 -5.02 -2.12 9.66
N LEU A 167 -4.11 -3.02 9.30
CA LEU A 167 -4.01 -4.34 9.94
C LEU A 167 -3.24 -4.19 11.25
N VAL A 168 -3.79 -4.70 12.35
CA VAL A 168 -3.20 -4.59 13.69
C VAL A 168 -3.16 -5.97 14.33
N GLU A 169 -1.96 -6.47 14.63
CA GLU A 169 -1.78 -7.66 15.45
C GLU A 169 -1.58 -7.26 16.92
N VAL A 170 -2.34 -7.90 17.78
CA VAL A 170 -2.26 -7.75 19.23
C VAL A 170 -1.74 -9.06 19.81
N THR A 171 -0.60 -9.00 20.49
CA THR A 171 -0.05 -10.12 21.25
C THR A 171 -0.34 -9.92 22.73
N TYR A 172 -0.90 -10.95 23.36
CA TYR A 172 -1.24 -10.98 24.78
C TYR A 172 -0.10 -11.57 25.64
N THR A 173 -0.11 -11.29 26.94
CA THR A 173 0.92 -11.81 27.87
C THR A 173 0.95 -13.34 27.98
N ASN A 174 -0.14 -14.02 27.62
CA ASN A 174 -0.22 -15.48 27.54
C ASN A 174 0.31 -16.05 26.20
N GLY A 175 0.85 -15.21 25.31
CA GLY A 175 1.36 -15.60 24.00
C GLY A 175 0.29 -15.73 22.90
N GLN A 176 -1.00 -15.62 23.23
CA GLN A 176 -2.05 -15.60 22.21
C GLN A 176 -1.95 -14.34 21.36
N LYS A 177 -2.35 -14.47 20.09
CA LYS A 177 -2.41 -13.36 19.13
C LYS A 177 -3.83 -13.21 18.60
N GLU A 178 -4.18 -11.99 18.27
CA GLU A 178 -5.33 -11.71 17.42
C GLU A 178 -5.00 -10.62 16.42
N THR A 179 -5.63 -10.69 15.26
CA THR A 179 -5.48 -9.70 14.20
C THR A 179 -6.81 -8.97 14.03
N LEU A 180 -6.74 -7.65 14.02
CA LEU A 180 -7.87 -6.75 13.80
C LEU A 180 -7.59 -5.89 12.58
N THR A 181 -8.65 -5.36 11.98
CA THR A 181 -8.55 -4.45 10.84
C THR A 181 -9.36 -3.19 11.14
N LEU A 182 -8.71 -2.03 11.04
CA LEU A 182 -9.41 -0.75 10.94
C LEU A 182 -9.80 -0.52 9.48
N PRO A 183 -11.09 -0.24 9.20
CA PRO A 183 -11.53 0.01 7.84
C PRO A 183 -11.00 1.36 7.35
N VAL A 184 -10.69 1.44 6.05
CA VAL A 184 -10.24 2.69 5.41
C VAL A 184 -11.25 3.84 5.57
N THR A 185 -12.52 3.51 5.77
CA THR A 185 -13.62 4.47 5.90
C THR A 185 -13.45 5.46 7.05
N ASP A 186 -12.67 5.14 8.08
CA ASP A 186 -12.43 6.05 9.19
C ASP A 186 -11.58 7.25 8.72
N TRP A 187 -10.56 6.97 7.90
CA TRP A 187 -9.66 7.95 7.31
C TRP A 187 -10.34 8.75 6.20
N LEU A 188 -11.17 8.10 5.38
CA LEU A 188 -11.93 8.77 4.31
C LEU A 188 -12.94 9.81 4.84
N LYS A 189 -13.36 9.70 6.11
CA LYS A 189 -14.20 10.70 6.79
C LYS A 189 -13.39 11.88 7.34
N GLY A 190 -12.07 11.92 7.09
CA GLY A 190 -11.15 12.93 7.62
C GLY A 190 -10.71 12.68 9.06
N SER A 191 -10.95 11.50 9.64
CA SER A 191 -10.46 11.19 10.98
C SER A 191 -8.93 11.05 10.94
N ARG A 192 -8.23 11.60 11.94
CA ARG A 192 -6.78 11.41 12.09
C ARG A 192 -6.41 10.38 13.16
N THR A 193 -7.41 9.87 13.87
CA THR A 193 -7.25 8.76 14.80
C THR A 193 -8.44 7.81 14.68
N SER A 194 -8.20 6.52 14.88
CA SER A 194 -9.25 5.52 15.04
C SER A 194 -8.91 4.55 16.17
N LYS A 195 -9.92 3.85 16.68
CA LYS A 195 -9.83 3.05 17.90
C LYS A 195 -10.16 1.59 17.64
N LEU A 196 -9.33 0.72 18.21
CA LEU A 196 -9.62 -0.70 18.36
C LEU A 196 -9.85 -1.02 19.83
N GLU A 197 -10.74 -1.98 20.09
CA GLU A 197 -11.00 -2.46 21.43
C GLU A 197 -10.81 -3.96 21.49
N VAL A 198 -10.04 -4.40 22.48
CA VAL A 198 -9.70 -5.80 22.68
C VAL A 198 -9.94 -6.21 24.12
N SER A 199 -10.29 -7.47 24.35
CA SER A 199 -10.67 -7.94 25.68
C SER A 199 -10.27 -9.37 26.04
N LYS A 200 -9.44 -10.04 25.23
CA LYS A 200 -9.04 -11.43 25.50
C LYS A 200 -7.96 -11.57 26.58
N GLY A 201 -7.37 -10.46 27.04
CA GLY A 201 -6.35 -10.49 28.09
C GLY A 201 -5.57 -9.20 28.24
N VAL A 202 -4.45 -9.29 28.97
CA VAL A 202 -3.47 -8.21 29.11
C VAL A 202 -2.65 -8.12 27.83
N VAL A 203 -2.69 -6.96 27.17
CA VAL A 203 -1.92 -6.73 25.94
C VAL A 203 -0.44 -6.55 26.28
N GLN A 204 0.42 -7.28 25.57
CA GLN A 204 1.88 -7.21 25.68
C GLN A 204 2.52 -6.45 24.51
N LYS A 205 2.03 -6.65 23.29
CA LYS A 205 2.52 -5.99 22.07
C LYS A 205 1.34 -5.63 21.16
N VAL A 206 1.43 -4.47 20.51
CA VAL A 206 0.60 -4.07 19.38
C VAL A 206 1.53 -3.78 18.21
N GLU A 207 1.22 -4.30 17.04
CA GLU A 207 2.02 -4.15 15.83
C GLU A 207 1.12 -3.91 14.61
N ILE A 208 1.36 -2.79 13.92
CA ILE A 208 0.68 -2.45 12.68
C ILE A 208 1.37 -3.16 11.50
N ASP A 209 0.58 -3.80 10.64
CA ASP A 209 0.99 -4.49 9.41
C ASP A 209 2.22 -5.40 9.62
N PRO A 210 2.13 -6.44 10.47
CA PRO A 210 3.26 -7.33 10.77
C PRO A 210 3.77 -8.09 9.52
N GLN A 211 2.95 -8.23 8.48
CA GLN A 211 3.34 -8.84 7.21
C GLN A 211 4.09 -7.89 6.28
N GLN A 212 4.21 -6.61 6.63
CA GLN A 212 4.91 -5.58 5.85
C GLN A 212 4.41 -5.52 4.40
N THR A 213 3.08 -5.57 4.26
CA THR A 213 2.41 -5.50 2.96
C THR A 213 2.02 -4.07 2.59
N SER A 214 1.89 -3.19 3.57
CA SER A 214 1.58 -1.78 3.34
C SER A 214 2.83 -0.99 2.93
N MET A 215 2.61 0.26 2.49
CA MET A 215 3.67 1.22 2.16
C MET A 215 3.90 2.23 3.28
N ASP A 216 3.74 1.80 4.53
CA ASP A 216 3.90 2.66 5.69
C ASP A 216 5.35 3.13 5.81
N LEU A 217 5.54 4.45 5.67
CA LEU A 217 6.85 5.08 5.57
C LEU A 217 7.60 5.11 6.90
N ASN A 218 6.88 5.10 8.03
CA ASN A 218 7.45 5.28 9.36
C ASN A 218 7.22 4.08 10.28
N ARG A 219 7.81 2.94 9.91
CA ARG A 219 7.69 1.69 10.66
C ARG A 219 8.09 1.76 12.14
N ALA A 220 8.81 2.80 12.56
CA ALA A 220 9.25 2.98 13.93
C ALA A 220 8.09 3.29 14.91
N ASN A 221 6.98 3.86 14.44
CA ASN A 221 5.79 4.13 15.27
C ASN A 221 4.73 3.01 15.19
N ASN A 222 4.94 1.99 14.36
CA ASN A 222 4.00 0.89 14.16
C ASN A 222 3.93 -0.09 15.33
N VAL A 223 4.87 -0.02 16.28
CA VAL A 223 5.01 -1.00 17.36
C VAL A 223 4.91 -0.34 18.72
N TRP A 224 3.99 -0.85 19.54
CA TRP A 224 3.95 -0.59 20.96
C TRP A 224 4.21 -1.89 21.72
N THR A 225 5.08 -1.83 22.73
CA THR A 225 5.31 -2.96 23.66
C THR A 225 5.13 -2.47 25.08
N LYS A 226 4.39 -3.25 25.88
CA LYS A 226 4.24 -2.99 27.31
C LYS A 226 5.59 -3.13 28.00
N LYS A 227 6.03 -2.05 28.65
CA LYS A 227 7.22 -2.05 29.51
C LYS A 227 6.99 -2.84 30.79
#